data_AF-A0A7J8DEG8-F1
#
_entry.id   AF-A0A7J8DEG8-F1
#
_cell.length_a   1.000
_cell.length_b   1.000
_cell.length_c   1.000
_cell.angle_alpha   90.00
_cell.angle_beta   90.00
_cell.angle_gamma   90.00
#
_symmetry.space_group_name_H-M   'P 1'
#
loop_
_entity.id
_entity.type
_entity.pdbx_description
1 polymer ?
#
loop_
_entity_poly.entity_id
_entity_poly.type
_entity_poly.pdbx_seq_one_letter_code
_entity_poly.pdbx_strand_id
1 'polypeptide(L)'
;MDFSMENNMYVNKVWVQCENDSCLKWRLLSSEDAAKVDHNEPWYCYMNTDSRHNECSISEEDFPEESQFHQSGFKIVYSQLPLGSLVLVKLQNWPSWPGILCPDPFKGKYVTYDLDGNVEQYHIEFLGDPHSRSWINATFVEHYSITLKKLSAPPQPSTTIILISQQPSTLRQDSPPAKRLRLTEGSYDGSIHKPGKCKNKKKWYISARQEACRLYGYSPEQRLEMCHLSKQDKSKADGKVALVAKKRVRSWFMI
;
A
#
# COMPACT_ATOMS: atom_id res chain seq x y z
N MET A 1 7.64 31.25 11.66
CA MET A 1 7.13 31.18 10.28
C MET A 1 5.77 30.51 10.35
N ASP A 2 4.80 31.03 9.63
CA ASP A 2 3.40 30.63 9.74
C ASP A 2 3.14 29.36 8.91
N PHE A 3 3.15 28.19 9.57
CA PHE A 3 2.94 26.87 8.96
C PHE A 3 1.61 26.77 8.17
N SER A 4 0.65 27.68 8.43
CA SER A 4 -0.64 27.69 7.72
C SER A 4 -0.54 28.14 6.26
N MET A 5 0.45 28.98 5.90
CA MET A 5 0.63 29.46 4.53
C MET A 5 1.33 28.43 3.63
N GLU A 6 2.32 27.68 4.16
CA GLU A 6 3.01 26.62 3.42
C GLU A 6 2.09 25.43 3.13
N ASN A 7 1.20 25.07 4.06
CA ASN A 7 0.25 23.98 3.84
C ASN A 7 -0.78 24.28 2.75
N ASN A 8 -1.12 25.55 2.51
CA ASN A 8 -1.99 25.93 1.41
C ASN A 8 -1.33 25.70 0.02
N MET A 9 0.00 25.69 -0.06
CA MET A 9 0.73 25.48 -1.32
C MET A 9 0.49 24.09 -1.91
N TYR A 10 0.27 23.09 -1.04
CA TYR A 10 0.15 21.68 -1.43
C TYR A 10 -1.29 21.22 -1.61
N VAL A 11 -2.28 22.04 -1.25
CA VAL A 11 -3.70 21.70 -1.41
C VAL A 11 -4.05 21.56 -2.88
N ASN A 12 -4.75 20.49 -3.23
CA ASN A 12 -5.13 20.17 -4.62
C ASN A 12 -3.93 20.04 -5.57
N LYS A 13 -2.73 19.83 -5.02
CA LYS A 13 -1.56 19.48 -5.82
C LYS A 13 -1.44 17.97 -5.92
N VAL A 14 -0.74 17.57 -6.97
CA VAL A 14 -0.66 16.19 -7.39
C VAL A 14 0.78 15.84 -7.67
N TRP A 15 1.31 14.82 -7.03
CA TRP A 15 2.62 14.29 -7.40
C TRP A 15 2.47 13.19 -8.44
N VAL A 16 3.28 13.25 -9.50
CA VAL A 16 3.36 12.23 -10.55
C VAL A 16 4.81 11.76 -10.68
N GLN A 17 5.01 10.47 -10.94
CA GLN A 17 6.34 9.90 -11.14
C GLN A 17 6.67 9.82 -12.62
N CYS A 18 7.89 10.21 -12.99
CA CYS A 18 8.43 9.99 -14.31
C CYS A 18 8.66 8.49 -14.56
N GLU A 19 8.10 7.94 -15.64
CA GLU A 19 8.21 6.53 -16.02
C GLU A 19 9.43 6.23 -16.90
N ASN A 20 10.36 7.18 -17.04
CA ASN A 20 11.68 6.84 -17.57
C ASN A 20 12.43 6.01 -16.53
N ASP A 21 12.77 4.77 -16.90
CA ASP A 21 13.50 3.79 -16.07
C ASP A 21 14.77 4.35 -15.42
N SER A 22 15.43 5.32 -16.07
CA SER A 22 16.65 5.95 -15.56
C SER A 22 16.40 7.21 -14.71
N CYS A 23 15.17 7.72 -14.69
CA CYS A 23 14.79 8.95 -13.99
C CYS A 23 14.05 8.66 -12.69
N LEU A 24 12.85 8.07 -12.78
CA LEU A 24 11.95 7.76 -11.67
C LEU A 24 11.67 8.91 -10.68
N LYS A 25 11.94 10.16 -11.08
CA LYS A 25 11.74 11.33 -10.24
C LYS A 25 10.26 11.70 -10.11
N TRP A 26 9.88 12.20 -8.95
CA TRP A 26 8.59 12.79 -8.65
C TRP A 26 8.53 14.26 -9.04
N ARG A 27 7.37 14.66 -9.57
CA ARG A 27 7.09 16.03 -10.04
C ARG A 27 5.77 16.51 -9.49
N LEU A 28 5.75 17.73 -8.96
CA LEU A 28 4.55 18.36 -8.43
C LEU A 28 3.79 19.05 -9.57
N LEU A 29 2.53 18.64 -9.76
CA LEU A 29 1.61 19.24 -10.71
C LEU A 29 0.56 20.11 -10.00
N SER A 30 0.13 21.14 -10.72
CA SER A 30 -1.10 21.87 -10.43
C SER A 30 -2.32 20.95 -10.58
N SER A 31 -3.47 21.35 -10.01
CA SER A 31 -4.71 20.59 -10.17
C SER A 31 -5.12 20.53 -11.65
N GLU A 32 -4.90 21.62 -12.37
CA GLU A 32 -5.24 21.79 -13.78
C GLU A 32 -4.38 20.90 -14.69
N ASP A 33 -3.10 20.75 -14.38
CA ASP A 33 -2.19 19.91 -15.16
C ASP A 33 -2.35 18.43 -14.82
N ALA A 34 -2.62 18.13 -13.55
CA ALA A 34 -2.94 16.77 -13.12
C ALA A 34 -4.20 16.23 -13.80
N ALA A 35 -5.22 17.06 -14.00
CA ALA A 35 -6.45 16.68 -14.69
C ALA A 35 -6.23 16.30 -16.17
N LYS A 36 -5.07 16.65 -16.76
CA LYS A 36 -4.69 16.31 -18.14
C LYS A 36 -3.84 15.04 -18.21
N VAL A 37 -3.41 14.48 -17.08
CA VAL A 37 -2.61 13.25 -17.05
C VAL A 37 -3.54 12.08 -17.37
N ASP A 38 -3.23 11.36 -18.44
CA ASP A 38 -3.87 10.09 -18.73
C ASP A 38 -3.24 9.00 -17.84
N HIS A 39 -4.06 8.35 -17.02
CA HIS A 39 -3.60 7.29 -16.11
C HIS A 39 -3.24 5.99 -16.82
N ASN A 40 -3.54 5.85 -18.12
CA ASN A 40 -3.23 4.66 -18.90
C ASN A 40 -1.97 4.80 -19.75
N GLU A 41 -1.44 6.02 -19.89
CA GLU A 41 -0.28 6.32 -20.70
C GLU A 41 0.90 6.73 -19.80
N PRO A 42 2.14 6.39 -20.18
CA PRO A 42 3.28 6.71 -19.37
C PRO A 42 3.48 8.22 -19.26
N TRP A 43 3.76 8.69 -18.05
CA TRP A 43 4.07 10.11 -17.81
C TRP A 43 5.58 10.35 -17.69
N TYR A 44 6.07 11.41 -18.34
CA TYR A 44 7.49 11.76 -18.33
C TYR A 44 7.72 13.21 -17.92
N CYS A 45 8.90 13.51 -17.36
CA CYS A 45 9.25 14.87 -16.92
C CYS A 45 8.96 15.94 -17.99
N TYR A 46 9.22 15.67 -19.28
CA TYR A 46 9.00 16.65 -20.36
C TYR A 46 7.53 17.02 -20.58
N MET A 47 6.60 16.24 -20.00
CA MET A 47 5.17 16.53 -19.99
C MET A 47 4.77 17.49 -18.87
N ASN A 48 5.69 17.81 -17.94
CA ASN A 48 5.46 18.83 -16.93
C ASN A 48 5.46 20.22 -17.57
N THR A 49 4.42 21.00 -17.26
CA THR A 49 4.26 22.39 -17.70
C THR A 49 5.18 23.35 -16.92
N ASP A 50 5.61 22.98 -15.71
CA ASP A 50 6.60 23.76 -14.95
C ASP A 50 7.99 23.53 -15.54
N SER A 51 8.49 24.55 -16.26
CA SER A 51 9.82 24.54 -16.87
C SER A 51 10.96 24.39 -15.88
N ARG A 52 10.72 24.59 -14.58
CA ARG A 52 11.74 24.35 -13.54
C ARG A 52 11.90 22.87 -13.21
N HIS A 53 10.96 22.01 -13.63
CA HIS A 53 10.92 20.59 -13.27
C HIS A 53 10.47 19.70 -14.45
N ASN A 54 10.67 20.13 -15.69
CA ASN A 54 10.23 19.41 -16.89
C ASN A 54 11.32 18.56 -17.56
N GLU A 55 12.49 18.40 -16.96
CA GLU A 55 13.53 17.54 -17.51
C GLU A 55 13.98 16.49 -16.50
N CYS A 56 14.46 15.35 -17.01
CA CYS A 56 15.00 14.29 -16.17
C CYS A 56 16.35 14.68 -15.52
N SER A 57 17.07 15.63 -16.12
CA SER A 57 18.34 16.19 -15.64
C SER A 57 18.18 17.03 -14.38
N ILE A 58 17.01 17.65 -14.20
CA ILE A 58 16.69 18.52 -13.08
C ILE A 58 16.47 17.70 -11.80
N SER A 59 16.94 18.20 -10.65
CA SER A 59 16.72 17.60 -9.33
C SER A 59 15.23 17.40 -9.01
N GLU A 60 14.93 16.38 -8.23
CA GLU A 60 13.58 16.14 -7.68
C GLU A 60 13.23 17.23 -6.65
N GLU A 61 11.93 17.54 -6.55
CA GLU A 61 11.38 18.44 -5.54
C GLU A 61 11.25 17.70 -4.19
N ASP A 62 11.45 18.40 -3.08
CA ASP A 62 11.34 17.78 -1.76
C ASP A 62 9.89 17.35 -1.47
N PHE A 63 9.71 16.07 -1.16
CA PHE A 63 8.41 15.55 -0.76
C PHE A 63 8.10 15.96 0.70
N PRO A 64 6.94 16.60 0.95
CA PRO A 64 6.60 17.08 2.28
C PRO A 64 6.36 15.92 3.26
N GLU A 65 6.79 16.09 4.51
CA GLU A 65 6.63 15.06 5.53
C GLU A 65 5.15 14.91 5.93
N GLU A 66 4.65 13.67 6.00
CA GLU A 66 3.24 13.37 6.27
C GLU A 66 2.73 14.01 7.59
N SER A 67 3.62 14.11 8.59
CA SER A 67 3.34 14.76 9.87
C SER A 67 2.93 16.23 9.76
N GLN A 68 3.35 16.94 8.70
CA GLN A 68 3.01 18.35 8.42
C GLN A 68 1.53 18.52 8.04
N PHE A 69 0.95 17.51 7.38
CA PHE A 69 -0.45 17.53 6.93
C PHE A 69 -1.42 17.18 8.06
N HIS A 70 -1.06 16.19 8.89
CA HIS A 70 -1.90 15.71 9.97
C HIS A 70 -2.23 16.81 10.98
N GLN A 71 -1.28 17.69 11.28
CA GLN A 71 -1.47 18.82 12.19
C GLN A 71 -2.45 19.87 11.64
N SER A 72 -2.63 19.90 10.33
CA SER A 72 -3.48 20.88 9.63
C SER A 72 -4.76 20.28 9.06
N GLY A 73 -5.07 19.02 9.36
CA GLY A 73 -6.29 18.34 8.90
C GLY A 73 -6.27 17.93 7.43
N PHE A 74 -5.09 17.87 6.82
CA PHE A 74 -4.89 17.35 5.47
C PHE A 74 -4.37 15.91 5.56
N LYS A 75 -4.64 15.12 4.53
CA LYS A 75 -4.05 13.80 4.36
C LYS A 75 -3.50 13.62 2.96
N ILE A 76 -2.46 12.80 2.90
CA ILE A 76 -1.90 12.30 1.66
C ILE A 76 -2.81 11.16 1.17
N VAL A 77 -3.27 11.26 -0.07
CA VAL A 77 -4.15 10.30 -0.73
C VAL A 77 -3.41 9.67 -1.90
N TYR A 78 -3.42 8.35 -1.93
CA TYR A 78 -2.77 7.55 -2.97
C TYR A 78 -3.81 7.13 -4.02
N SER A 79 -3.47 7.28 -5.30
CA SER A 79 -4.27 6.68 -6.38
C SER A 79 -4.39 5.17 -6.24
N GLN A 80 -5.50 4.65 -6.78
CA GLN A 80 -5.76 3.23 -6.75
C GLN A 80 -4.82 2.46 -7.68
N LEU A 81 -4.12 1.47 -7.14
CA LEU A 81 -3.32 0.54 -7.91
C LEU A 81 -4.22 -0.51 -8.61
N PRO A 82 -3.92 -0.85 -9.87
CA PRO A 82 -4.65 -1.90 -10.59
C PRO A 82 -4.55 -3.26 -9.91
N LEU A 83 -5.58 -4.08 -10.05
CA LEU A 83 -5.54 -5.48 -9.63
C LEU A 83 -4.40 -6.22 -10.37
N GLY A 84 -3.68 -7.12 -9.68
CA GLY A 84 -2.51 -7.81 -10.25
C GLY A 84 -1.22 -6.97 -10.29
N SER A 85 -1.26 -5.73 -9.78
CA SER A 85 -0.06 -4.93 -9.54
C SER A 85 0.88 -5.63 -8.57
N LEU A 86 2.16 -5.64 -8.90
CA LEU A 86 3.21 -6.02 -7.95
C LEU A 86 3.48 -4.84 -7.02
N VAL A 87 3.69 -5.13 -5.74
CA VAL A 87 3.90 -4.11 -4.71
C VAL A 87 5.03 -4.48 -3.76
N LEU A 88 5.55 -3.48 -3.05
CA LEU A 88 6.43 -3.63 -1.90
C LEU A 88 5.69 -3.15 -0.66
N VAL A 89 5.67 -3.98 0.38
CA VAL A 89 5.01 -3.66 1.63
C VAL A 89 6.03 -3.34 2.71
N LYS A 90 5.85 -2.21 3.39
CA LYS A 90 6.76 -1.72 4.43
C LYS A 90 6.20 -1.98 5.81
N LEU A 91 6.68 -3.06 6.41
CA LEU A 91 6.35 -3.42 7.79
C LEU A 91 7.52 -3.12 8.71
N GLN A 92 7.22 -2.65 9.93
CA GLN A 92 8.24 -2.35 10.92
C GLN A 92 9.09 -3.59 11.21
N ASN A 93 10.42 -3.42 11.23
CA ASN A 93 11.41 -4.49 11.49
C ASN A 93 11.47 -5.61 10.42
N TRP A 94 10.91 -5.38 9.24
CA TRP A 94 11.03 -6.25 8.08
C TRP A 94 11.61 -5.49 6.89
N PRO A 95 12.35 -6.15 5.98
CA PRO A 95 12.64 -5.55 4.68
C PRO A 95 11.33 -5.31 3.94
N SER A 96 11.31 -4.31 3.04
CA SER A 96 10.17 -4.10 2.14
C SER A 96 9.87 -5.41 1.40
N TRP A 97 8.70 -5.99 1.66
CA TRP A 97 8.40 -7.35 1.23
C TRP A 97 7.59 -7.33 -0.06
N PRO A 98 7.97 -8.08 -1.10
CA PRO A 98 7.23 -8.08 -2.35
C PRO A 98 5.91 -8.86 -2.23
N GLY A 99 4.87 -8.31 -2.84
CA GLY A 99 3.54 -8.86 -2.87
C GLY A 99 2.85 -8.57 -4.19
N ILE A 100 1.66 -9.12 -4.35
CA ILE A 100 0.76 -8.85 -5.48
C ILE A 100 -0.63 -8.48 -4.94
N LEU A 101 -1.27 -7.47 -5.54
CA LEU A 101 -2.66 -7.13 -5.24
C LEU A 101 -3.57 -8.20 -5.81
N CYS A 102 -4.35 -8.87 -4.95
CA CYS A 102 -5.21 -9.98 -5.36
C CYS A 102 -6.57 -9.93 -4.63
N PRO A 103 -7.66 -10.49 -5.21
CA PRO A 103 -8.93 -10.58 -4.51
C PRO A 103 -8.82 -11.38 -3.19
N ASP A 104 -9.42 -10.84 -2.13
CA ASP A 104 -9.63 -11.55 -0.88
C ASP A 104 -10.48 -12.81 -1.14
N PRO A 105 -10.07 -13.99 -0.64
CA PRO A 105 -10.74 -15.25 -0.96
C PRO A 105 -12.16 -15.34 -0.40
N PHE A 106 -12.53 -14.51 0.58
CA PHE A 106 -13.84 -14.50 1.21
C PHE A 106 -14.74 -13.38 0.67
N LYS A 107 -14.19 -12.18 0.48
CA LYS A 107 -14.93 -10.99 0.04
C LYS A 107 -14.93 -10.80 -1.48
N GLY A 108 -13.98 -11.41 -2.20
CA GLY A 108 -13.79 -11.21 -3.63
C GLY A 108 -13.35 -9.79 -4.01
N LYS A 109 -12.94 -8.98 -3.03
CA LYS A 109 -12.48 -7.59 -3.21
C LYS A 109 -10.99 -7.52 -2.88
N TYR A 110 -10.28 -6.62 -3.55
CA TYR A 110 -8.85 -6.40 -3.32
C TYR A 110 -8.52 -5.03 -2.71
N VAL A 111 -9.52 -4.15 -2.61
CA VAL A 111 -9.39 -2.79 -2.12
C VAL A 111 -10.59 -2.41 -1.24
N THR A 112 -10.34 -1.64 -0.18
CA THR A 112 -11.37 -0.95 0.61
C THR A 112 -11.15 0.56 0.54
N TYR A 113 -12.22 1.31 0.80
CA TYR A 113 -12.21 2.76 0.76
C TYR A 113 -12.65 3.34 2.10
N ASP A 114 -12.12 4.51 2.44
CA ASP A 114 -12.56 5.30 3.58
C ASP A 114 -13.89 6.03 3.29
N LEU A 115 -14.38 6.78 4.28
CA LEU A 115 -15.64 7.55 4.16
C LEU A 115 -15.59 8.65 3.09
N ASP A 116 -14.39 9.10 2.72
CA ASP A 116 -14.16 10.12 1.70
C ASP A 116 -13.99 9.50 0.29
N GLY A 117 -14.08 8.16 0.18
CA GLY A 117 -13.91 7.42 -1.08
C GLY A 117 -12.46 7.19 -1.49
N ASN A 118 -11.49 7.45 -0.61
CA ASN A 118 -10.07 7.22 -0.88
C ASN A 118 -9.68 5.79 -0.51
N VAL A 119 -8.66 5.26 -1.18
CA VAL A 119 -8.13 3.92 -0.89
C VAL A 119 -7.62 3.85 0.55
N GLU A 120 -8.16 2.93 1.33
CA GLU A 120 -7.78 2.72 2.73
C GLU A 120 -6.85 1.50 2.88
N GLN A 121 -7.23 0.37 2.27
CA GLN A 121 -6.47 -0.88 2.36
C GLN A 121 -6.46 -1.64 1.04
N TYR A 122 -5.38 -2.39 0.83
CA TYR A 122 -5.28 -3.40 -0.22
C TYR A 122 -5.19 -4.80 0.39
N HIS A 123 -5.82 -5.77 -0.25
CA HIS A 123 -5.58 -7.18 0.00
C HIS A 123 -4.39 -7.62 -0.85
N ILE A 124 -3.36 -8.11 -0.16
CA ILE A 124 -2.08 -8.47 -0.75
C ILE A 124 -1.79 -9.93 -0.47
N GLU A 125 -1.34 -10.64 -1.51
CA GLU A 125 -0.62 -11.88 -1.37
C GLU A 125 0.90 -11.61 -1.36
N PHE A 126 1.53 -11.92 -0.24
CA PHE A 126 2.98 -11.82 -0.08
C PHE A 126 3.66 -12.99 -0.79
N LEU A 127 4.61 -12.64 -1.65
CA LEU A 127 5.39 -13.61 -2.43
C LEU A 127 6.44 -14.30 -1.56
N GLY A 128 6.98 -15.40 -2.06
CA GLY A 128 8.00 -16.20 -1.40
C GLY A 128 7.51 -17.58 -0.99
N ASP A 129 8.33 -18.31 -0.25
CA ASP A 129 7.99 -19.68 0.17
C ASP A 129 8.13 -19.77 1.70
N PRO A 130 7.02 -19.70 2.47
CA PRO A 130 5.63 -19.77 2.01
C PRO A 130 5.05 -18.43 1.57
N HIS A 131 4.01 -18.48 0.74
CA HIS A 131 3.10 -17.36 0.50
C HIS A 131 2.24 -17.09 1.73
N SER A 132 1.77 -15.85 1.87
CA SER A 132 0.77 -15.46 2.88
C SER A 132 -0.12 -14.34 2.35
N ARG A 133 -1.21 -14.01 3.03
CA ARG A 133 -2.15 -12.97 2.60
C ARG A 133 -2.58 -12.09 3.77
N SER A 134 -2.78 -10.80 3.53
CA SER A 134 -3.37 -9.88 4.50
C SER A 134 -3.94 -8.64 3.81
N TRP A 135 -4.90 -8.01 4.48
CA TRP A 135 -5.22 -6.61 4.24
C TRP A 135 -4.12 -5.73 4.83
N ILE A 136 -3.67 -4.73 4.08
CA ILE A 136 -2.59 -3.80 4.46
C ILE A 136 -3.07 -2.38 4.13
N ASN A 137 -2.84 -1.44 5.04
CA ASN A 137 -3.15 -0.03 4.81
C ASN A 137 -2.35 0.51 3.61
N ALA A 138 -3.01 1.29 2.74
CA ALA A 138 -2.41 1.85 1.54
C ALA A 138 -1.11 2.63 1.80
N THR A 139 -0.96 3.27 2.97
CA THR A 139 0.26 4.00 3.37
C THR A 139 1.50 3.11 3.47
N PHE A 140 1.35 1.79 3.65
CA PHE A 140 2.46 0.85 3.72
C PHE A 140 2.73 0.12 2.40
N VAL A 141 2.03 0.47 1.32
CA VAL A 141 2.06 -0.23 0.04
C VAL A 141 2.64 0.68 -1.03
N GLU A 142 3.72 0.23 -1.68
CA GLU A 142 4.35 0.92 -2.80
C GLU A 142 4.30 0.06 -4.06
N HIS A 143 4.18 0.67 -5.24
CA HIS A 143 4.30 -0.08 -6.49
C HIS A 143 5.69 -0.72 -6.63
N TYR A 144 5.76 -1.94 -7.15
CA TYR A 144 7.02 -2.63 -7.37
C TYR A 144 7.66 -2.20 -8.70
N SER A 145 8.74 -1.42 -8.63
CA SER A 145 9.60 -1.08 -9.77
C SER A 145 10.89 -1.90 -9.73
N ILE A 146 11.25 -2.55 -10.85
CA ILE A 146 12.47 -3.39 -10.93
C ILE A 146 13.76 -2.60 -10.72
N THR A 147 13.71 -1.28 -10.91
CA THR A 147 14.84 -0.35 -10.75
C THR A 147 15.30 -0.16 -9.30
N LEU A 148 14.73 -0.88 -8.32
CA LEU A 148 15.25 -0.96 -6.94
C LEU A 148 16.57 -1.76 -6.83
N LYS A 149 17.53 -1.45 -7.71
CA LYS A 149 18.96 -1.61 -7.46
C LYS A 149 19.51 -0.28 -6.95
N LYS A 150 19.71 -0.26 -5.64
CA LYS A 150 20.25 0.82 -4.79
C LYS A 150 19.26 1.96 -4.54
N LEU A 151 18.76 2.06 -3.31
CA LEU A 151 19.20 3.09 -2.38
C LEU A 151 18.65 2.78 -0.98
N SER A 152 19.49 2.95 0.03
CA SER A 152 19.10 3.16 1.41
C SER A 152 18.52 4.58 1.56
N ALA A 153 17.33 4.79 1.02
CA ALA A 153 16.58 6.04 1.12
C ALA A 153 15.20 5.77 1.75
N PRO A 154 14.59 6.77 2.42
CA PRO A 154 13.27 6.65 3.02
C PRO A 154 12.21 6.23 1.98
N PRO A 155 11.05 5.72 2.44
CA PRO A 155 10.01 5.26 1.56
C PRO A 155 9.56 6.31 0.56
N GLN A 156 9.87 6.08 -0.72
CA GLN A 156 9.30 6.85 -1.81
C GLN A 156 8.25 5.95 -2.47
N PRO A 157 6.99 6.39 -2.52
CA PRO A 157 5.98 5.68 -3.29
C PRO A 157 6.47 5.52 -4.73
N SER A 158 5.98 4.49 -5.42
CA SER A 158 6.22 4.27 -6.84
C SER A 158 4.87 4.27 -7.56
N THR A 159 4.82 4.90 -8.73
CA THR A 159 3.74 4.97 -9.75
C THR A 159 2.34 5.38 -9.26
N THR A 160 2.23 5.83 -8.01
CA THR A 160 0.95 6.20 -7.42
C THR A 160 0.84 7.71 -7.41
N ILE A 161 -0.07 8.27 -8.20
CA ILE A 161 -0.34 9.69 -8.11
C ILE A 161 -0.77 10.04 -6.68
N ILE A 162 -0.12 11.03 -6.09
CA ILE A 162 -0.35 11.43 -4.71
C ILE A 162 -1.13 12.74 -4.72
N LEU A 163 -2.35 12.68 -4.21
CA LEU A 163 -3.23 13.82 -4.06
C LEU A 163 -3.20 14.29 -2.61
N ILE A 164 -3.19 15.59 -2.39
CA ILE A 164 -3.34 16.16 -1.05
C ILE A 164 -4.74 16.76 -0.95
N SER A 165 -5.59 16.15 -0.12
CA SER A 165 -6.99 16.55 0.05
C SER A 165 -7.24 17.13 1.45
N GLN A 166 -8.17 18.08 1.51
CA GLN A 166 -8.78 18.54 2.76
C GLN A 166 -9.77 17.49 3.27
N GLN A 167 -9.77 17.21 4.57
CA GLN A 167 -10.93 16.54 5.19
C GLN A 167 -12.12 17.51 5.25
N PRO A 168 -13.37 17.02 5.13
CA PRO A 168 -14.55 17.85 5.37
C PRO A 168 -14.49 18.44 6.79
N SER A 169 -14.56 19.76 6.88
CA SER A 169 -14.51 20.48 8.15
C SER A 169 -15.84 20.36 8.89
N THR A 170 -16.07 19.23 9.57
CA THR A 170 -17.08 19.18 10.63
C THR A 170 -16.42 19.42 11.98
N LEU A 171 -16.69 20.62 12.51
CA LEU A 171 -16.56 21.04 13.92
C LEU A 171 -15.16 21.42 14.43
N ARG A 172 -14.80 22.70 14.28
CA ARG A 172 -14.08 23.42 15.36
C ARG A 172 -15.13 24.11 16.23
N GLN A 173 -15.35 23.63 17.44
CA GLN A 173 -15.34 24.45 18.67
C GLN A 173 -15.42 23.56 19.92
N ASP A 174 -14.68 24.03 20.94
CA ASP A 174 -14.61 23.61 22.34
C ASP A 174 -13.77 22.37 22.73
N SER A 175 -12.59 22.64 23.31
CA SER A 175 -12.11 21.90 24.50
C SER A 175 -12.66 22.63 25.74
N PRO A 176 -12.95 22.00 26.92
CA PRO A 176 -12.26 20.87 27.58
C PRO A 176 -13.26 19.93 28.35
N PRO A 177 -12.91 19.10 29.39
CA PRO A 177 -11.62 18.61 29.87
C PRO A 177 -11.47 17.08 29.78
N ALA A 178 -10.24 16.62 30.04
CA ALA A 178 -9.86 15.22 30.16
C ALA A 178 -10.91 14.33 30.85
N LYS A 179 -11.39 13.32 30.13
CA LYS A 179 -11.95 12.10 30.70
C LYS A 179 -11.29 10.90 30.03
N ARG A 180 -10.38 10.30 30.80
CA ARG A 180 -9.83 8.96 30.68
C ARG A 180 -10.97 7.98 30.33
N LEU A 181 -10.95 7.41 29.12
CA LEU A 181 -11.68 6.17 28.81
C LEU A 181 -10.77 5.17 28.13
N ARG A 182 -10.92 3.94 28.62
CA ARG A 182 -10.02 2.80 28.60
C ARG A 182 -9.78 2.24 27.20
N LEU A 183 -8.53 1.84 26.95
CA LEU A 183 -8.18 0.84 25.94
C LEU A 183 -9.03 -0.42 26.22
N THR A 184 -9.96 -0.74 25.33
CA THR A 184 -10.46 -2.11 25.22
C THR A 184 -9.44 -2.86 24.38
N GLU A 185 -8.72 -3.76 25.04
CA GLU A 185 -7.82 -4.74 24.45
C GLU A 185 -8.56 -5.55 23.38
N GLY A 186 -8.38 -5.18 22.11
CA GLY A 186 -8.59 -6.06 20.98
C GLY A 186 -7.35 -6.94 20.84
N SER A 187 -7.43 -8.14 21.38
CA SER A 187 -6.40 -9.18 21.41
C SER A 187 -5.76 -9.41 20.03
N TYR A 188 -4.60 -8.80 19.80
CA TYR A 188 -3.57 -9.38 18.95
C TYR A 188 -2.87 -10.45 19.80
N ASP A 189 -3.22 -11.72 19.61
CA ASP A 189 -2.33 -12.83 19.97
C ASP A 189 -1.19 -12.91 18.93
N GLY A 190 -0.39 -11.85 18.90
CA GLY A 190 0.95 -11.89 18.37
C GLY A 190 1.82 -12.50 19.45
N SER A 191 1.89 -13.83 19.50
CA SER A 191 2.86 -14.54 20.32
C SER A 191 4.27 -14.16 19.84
N ILE A 192 4.82 -13.12 20.49
CA ILE A 192 6.18 -12.62 20.36
C ILE A 192 7.13 -13.75 20.72
N HIS A 193 7.58 -14.49 19.72
CA HIS A 193 8.76 -15.32 19.85
C HIS A 193 9.98 -14.41 19.79
N LYS A 194 10.75 -14.41 20.89
CA LYS A 194 12.07 -13.77 20.99
C LYS A 194 12.96 -14.20 19.80
N PRO A 195 13.86 -13.33 19.30
CA PRO A 195 14.59 -13.57 18.07
C PRO A 195 15.73 -14.58 18.29
N GLY A 196 15.42 -15.87 18.17
CA GLY A 196 16.41 -16.83 17.68
C GLY A 196 16.76 -16.41 16.25
N LYS A 197 18.04 -16.10 15.98
CA LYS A 197 18.54 -15.68 14.66
C LYS A 197 17.97 -16.58 13.54
N CYS A 198 16.94 -16.07 12.86
CA CYS A 198 16.07 -16.90 12.03
C CYS A 198 16.66 -16.97 10.61
N LYS A 199 17.48 -18.00 10.34
CA LYS A 199 18.07 -18.25 9.01
C LYS A 199 17.01 -18.31 7.89
N ASN A 200 15.79 -18.69 8.24
CA ASN A 200 14.67 -18.87 7.31
C ASN A 200 14.15 -17.55 6.72
N LYS A 201 14.14 -16.45 7.49
CA LYS A 201 13.66 -15.14 7.00
C LYS A 201 14.42 -14.65 5.78
N LYS A 202 15.75 -14.83 5.77
CA LYS A 202 16.59 -14.46 4.62
C LYS A 202 16.29 -15.33 3.39
N LYS A 203 16.08 -16.64 3.58
CA LYS A 203 15.73 -17.56 2.50
C LYS A 203 14.38 -17.18 1.87
N TRP A 204 13.37 -16.91 2.70
CA TRP A 204 12.05 -16.48 2.25
C TRP A 204 12.08 -15.16 1.50
N TYR A 205 12.86 -14.19 1.99
CA TYR A 205 13.00 -12.91 1.31
C TYR A 205 13.68 -13.06 -0.06
N ILE A 206 14.70 -13.91 -0.17
CA ILE A 206 15.37 -14.20 -1.45
C ILE A 206 14.38 -14.85 -2.44
N SER A 207 13.59 -15.85 -2.00
CA SER A 207 12.60 -16.48 -2.87
C SER A 207 11.52 -15.50 -3.31
N ALA A 208 11.01 -14.68 -2.39
CA ALA A 208 10.01 -13.65 -2.66
C ALA A 208 10.49 -12.66 -3.73
N ARG A 209 11.75 -12.22 -3.65
CA ARG A 209 12.35 -11.33 -4.67
C ARG A 209 12.51 -12.02 -6.03
N GLN A 210 12.98 -13.26 -6.05
CA GLN A 210 13.14 -14.02 -7.30
C GLN A 210 11.80 -14.21 -8.00
N GLU A 211 10.76 -14.51 -7.23
CA GLU A 211 9.40 -14.64 -7.73
C GLU A 211 8.86 -13.31 -8.28
N ALA A 212 9.00 -12.21 -7.54
CA ALA A 212 8.60 -10.88 -8.01
C ALA A 212 9.28 -10.50 -9.34
N CYS A 213 10.59 -10.74 -9.45
CA CYS A 213 11.34 -10.51 -10.69
C CYS A 213 10.80 -11.35 -11.85
N ARG A 214 10.42 -12.61 -11.58
CA ARG A 214 9.82 -13.49 -12.60
C ARG A 214 8.46 -12.97 -13.05
N LEU A 215 7.59 -12.57 -12.10
CA LEU A 215 6.23 -12.10 -12.36
C LEU A 215 6.18 -10.77 -13.09
N TYR A 216 7.19 -9.91 -12.91
CA TYR A 216 7.23 -8.60 -13.54
C TYR A 216 7.11 -8.67 -15.08
N GLY A 217 7.68 -9.70 -15.70
CA GLY A 217 7.61 -9.92 -17.15
C GLY A 217 6.25 -10.40 -17.68
N TYR A 218 5.24 -10.54 -16.81
CA TYR A 218 3.90 -11.00 -17.16
C TYR A 218 2.86 -9.88 -17.00
N SER A 219 1.75 -10.00 -17.73
CA SER A 219 0.57 -9.14 -17.55
C SER A 219 -0.09 -9.31 -16.17
N PRO A 220 -0.83 -8.32 -15.65
CA PRO A 220 -1.53 -8.43 -14.37
C PRO A 220 -2.40 -9.70 -14.25
N GLU A 221 -3.11 -10.08 -15.32
CA GLU A 221 -3.97 -11.27 -15.36
C GLU A 221 -3.15 -12.55 -15.21
N GLN A 222 -2.07 -12.68 -15.97
CA GLN A 222 -1.14 -13.81 -15.87
C GLN A 222 -0.48 -13.90 -14.49
N ARG A 223 -0.12 -12.75 -13.89
CA ARG A 223 0.44 -12.71 -12.54
C ARG A 223 -0.53 -13.30 -11.52
N LEU A 224 -1.80 -12.91 -11.58
CA LEU A 224 -2.85 -13.43 -10.69
C LEU A 224 -3.03 -14.95 -10.86
N GLU A 225 -3.08 -15.45 -12.09
CA GLU A 225 -3.18 -16.89 -12.36
C GLU A 225 -2.03 -17.69 -11.74
N MET A 226 -0.82 -17.13 -11.72
CA MET A 226 0.36 -17.77 -11.14
C MET A 226 0.42 -17.65 -9.62
N CYS A 227 0.02 -16.51 -9.05
CA CYS A 227 0.18 -16.21 -7.63
C CYS A 227 -0.96 -16.70 -6.77
N HIS A 228 -2.16 -16.97 -7.29
CA HIS A 228 -3.26 -17.48 -6.48
C HIS A 228 -2.97 -18.89 -5.92
N LEU A 229 -2.16 -19.00 -4.86
CA LEU A 229 -1.88 -20.19 -4.03
C LEU A 229 -2.27 -21.51 -4.71
N SER A 230 -1.52 -21.92 -5.73
CA SER A 230 -1.52 -23.24 -6.37
C SER A 230 -2.81 -24.08 -6.22
N LYS A 231 -3.90 -23.77 -6.93
CA LYS A 231 -5.04 -24.72 -7.15
C LYS A 231 -5.58 -25.43 -5.88
N GLN A 232 -5.48 -24.85 -4.69
CA GLN A 232 -5.63 -25.60 -3.44
C GLN A 232 -7.08 -25.83 -2.96
N ASP A 233 -8.06 -25.80 -3.88
CA ASP A 233 -9.37 -26.46 -3.69
C ASP A 233 -9.61 -27.64 -4.66
N LYS A 234 -8.70 -27.96 -5.60
CA LYS A 234 -8.94 -29.06 -6.56
C LYS A 234 -8.48 -30.45 -6.11
N SER A 235 -7.80 -30.60 -4.97
CA SER A 235 -7.29 -31.91 -4.52
C SER A 235 -7.78 -32.38 -3.14
N LYS A 236 -8.72 -31.67 -2.50
CA LYS A 236 -9.34 -32.12 -1.23
C LYS A 236 -10.82 -32.53 -1.33
N ALA A 237 -11.39 -32.59 -2.54
CA ALA A 237 -12.78 -33.01 -2.76
C ALA A 237 -12.95 -34.50 -3.13
N ASP A 238 -11.89 -35.24 -3.46
CA ASP A 238 -11.98 -36.68 -3.84
C ASP A 238 -11.53 -37.64 -2.73
N GLY A 239 -11.84 -37.30 -1.48
CA GLY A 239 -11.68 -38.20 -0.33
C GLY A 239 -13.03 -38.56 0.27
N LYS A 240 -13.69 -39.59 -0.27
CA LYS A 240 -14.95 -40.10 0.27
C LYS A 240 -14.72 -40.86 1.59
N VAL A 241 -15.51 -40.47 2.60
CA VAL A 241 -16.00 -41.21 3.79
C VAL A 241 -15.11 -41.30 5.04
N ALA A 242 -15.56 -40.65 6.12
CA ALA A 242 -16.14 -41.36 7.28
C ALA A 242 -16.84 -40.38 8.24
N LEU A 243 -18.16 -40.59 8.39
CA LEU A 243 -18.97 -40.06 9.49
C LEU A 243 -18.44 -40.63 10.82
N VAL A 244 -17.98 -39.76 11.72
CA VAL A 244 -18.00 -40.06 13.16
C VAL A 244 -18.47 -38.84 13.93
N ALA A 245 -19.67 -38.96 14.47
CA ALA A 245 -20.29 -38.02 15.38
C ALA A 245 -19.52 -37.93 16.70
N LYS A 246 -19.34 -36.71 17.24
CA LYS A 246 -19.21 -36.48 18.69
C LYS A 246 -20.09 -35.30 19.10
N LYS A 247 -20.90 -35.54 20.14
CA LYS A 247 -21.96 -34.70 20.69
C LYS A 247 -21.44 -33.44 21.41
N ARG A 248 -22.23 -32.36 21.27
CA ARG A 248 -22.63 -31.26 22.20
C ARG A 248 -21.65 -30.74 23.25
N VAL A 249 -21.52 -29.40 23.31
CA VAL A 249 -21.95 -28.56 24.47
C VAL A 249 -22.45 -27.19 23.97
N ARG A 250 -23.53 -26.67 24.57
CA ARG A 250 -24.01 -25.28 24.47
C ARG A 250 -23.45 -24.48 25.66
N SER A 251 -23.05 -23.22 25.47
CA SER A 251 -23.29 -22.18 26.47
C SER A 251 -23.33 -20.79 25.84
N TRP A 252 -24.29 -19.99 26.29
CA TRP A 252 -24.45 -18.55 26.07
C TRP A 252 -23.43 -17.75 26.92
N PHE A 253 -23.13 -16.50 26.53
CA PHE A 253 -23.61 -15.29 27.23
C PHE A 253 -23.32 -14.02 26.41
N MET A 254 -24.36 -13.18 26.27
CA MET A 254 -24.23 -11.73 26.08
C MET A 254 -23.78 -11.10 27.40
N ILE A 255 -22.87 -10.13 27.32
CA ILE A 255 -23.13 -8.73 27.70
C ILE A 255 -22.40 -7.86 26.68
#